data_AF-A0A1G0MFV9-F1
#
_entry.id   AF-A0A1G0MFV9-F1
#
_cell.length_a   1.000
_cell.length_b   1.000
_cell.length_c   1.000
_cell.angle_alpha   90.00
_cell.angle_beta   90.00
_cell.angle_gamma   90.00
#
_symmetry.space_group_name_H-M   'P 1'
#
loop_
_entity.id
_entity.type
_entity.pdbx_description
1 polymer ?
#
loop_
_entity_poly.entity_id
_entity_poly.type
_entity_poly.pdbx_seq_one_letter_code
_entity_poly.pdbx_strand_id
1 'polypeptide(L)' 'MLLWIGLTASAAAIVYSGTKLSRYGDVIAEKTGMGRTWIGVLLMASVTSLPELVTGISSVTQGLPDIAAGE' A
#
# COMPACT_ATOMS: atom_id res chain seq x y z
N MET A 1 -0.15 8.77 -25.34
CA MET A 1 -0.73 9.86 -24.53
C MET A 1 -1.72 9.35 -23.48
N LEU A 2 -2.67 8.47 -23.84
CA LEU A 2 -3.64 7.86 -22.89
C LEU A 2 -2.98 7.16 -21.68
N LEU A 3 -1.85 6.46 -21.90
CA LEU A 3 -1.09 5.78 -20.83
C LEU A 3 -0.51 6.76 -19.79
N TRP A 4 -0.04 7.93 -20.22
CA TRP A 4 0.51 8.95 -19.31
C TRP A 4 -0.59 9.57 -18.44
N ILE A 5 -1.80 9.72 -18.98
CA ILE A 5 -2.97 10.19 -18.23
C ILE A 5 -3.38 9.13 -17.19
N GLY A 6 -3.44 7.86 -17.58
CA GLY A 6 -3.71 6.75 -16.67
C GLY A 6 -2.71 6.67 -15.53
N LEU A 7 -1.41 6.75 -15.84
CA LEU A 7 -0.33 6.74 -14.84
C LEU A 7 -0.45 7.92 -13.86
N THR A 8 -0.68 9.12 -14.37
CA THR A 8 -0.81 10.33 -13.53
C THR A 8 -2.05 10.25 -12.62
N ALA A 9 -3.16 9.71 -13.14
CA ALA A 9 -4.39 9.51 -12.36
C ALA A 9 -4.19 8.47 -11.24
N SER A 10 -3.58 7.32 -11.54
CA SER A 10 -3.25 6.30 -10.54
C SER A 10 -2.26 6.82 -9.51
N ALA A 11 -1.22 7.55 -9.93
CA ALA A 11 -0.27 8.17 -9.02
C ALA A 11 -0.95 9.16 -8.05
N ALA A 12 -1.84 10.02 -8.56
CA ALA A 12 -2.61 10.94 -7.73
C ALA A 12 -3.50 10.21 -6.72
N ALA A 13 -4.16 9.11 -7.14
CA ALA A 13 -4.97 8.29 -6.26
C ALA A 13 -4.15 7.62 -5.15
N ILE A 14 -2.95 7.15 -5.46
CA ILE A 14 -2.02 6.55 -4.48
C ILE A 14 -1.56 7.62 -3.48
N VAL A 15 -1.15 8.79 -3.94
CA VAL A 15 -0.72 9.90 -3.04
C VAL A 15 -1.85 10.34 -2.11
N TYR A 16 -3.07 10.45 -2.65
CA TYR A 16 -4.25 10.80 -1.86
C TYR A 16 -4.60 9.72 -0.82
N SER A 17 -4.53 8.45 -1.21
CA SER A 17 -4.80 7.33 -0.31
C SER A 17 -3.73 7.20 0.77
N GLY A 18 -2.45 7.39 0.41
CA GLY A 18 -1.32 7.34 1.34
C GLY A 18 -1.36 8.44 2.40
N THR A 19 -1.71 9.68 2.01
CA THR A 19 -1.84 10.80 2.96
C THR A 19 -2.99 10.59 3.95
N LYS A 20 -4.13 10.06 3.49
CA LYS A 20 -5.23 9.63 4.36
C LYS A 20 -4.81 8.51 5.31
N LEU A 21 -4.13 7.50 4.80
CA LEU A 21 -3.66 6.36 5.58
C LEU A 21 -2.70 6.77 6.70
N SER A 22 -1.73 7.66 6.41
CA SER A 22 -0.81 8.18 7.41
C SER A 22 -1.55 8.94 8.52
N ARG A 23 -2.54 9.75 8.16
CA ARG A 23 -3.34 10.50 9.14
C ARG A 23 -4.20 9.58 10.02
N TYR A 24 -4.78 8.53 9.45
CA TYR A 24 -5.52 7.54 10.24
C TYR A 24 -4.60 6.69 11.10
N GLY A 25 -3.41 6.34 10.61
CA GLY A 25 -2.36 5.70 11.39
C GLY A 25 -1.96 6.53 12.59
N ASP A 26 -1.69 7.82 12.42
CA ASP A 26 -1.37 8.72 13.54
C ASP A 26 -2.50 8.79 14.59
N VAL A 27 -3.76 8.84 14.15
CA VAL A 27 -4.91 8.83 15.06
C VAL A 27 -5.01 7.48 15.81
N ILE A 28 -4.75 6.36 15.13
CA ILE A 28 -4.72 5.04 15.76
C ILE A 28 -3.56 4.97 16.76
N ALA A 29 -2.39 5.53 16.44
CA ALA A 29 -1.21 5.58 17.31
C ALA A 29 -1.53 6.27 18.62
N GLU A 30 -2.14 7.45 18.50
CA GLU A 30 -2.49 8.31 19.61
C GLU A 30 -3.57 7.67 20.49
N LYS A 31 -4.53 6.94 19.90
CA LYS A 31 -5.57 6.21 20.64
C LYS A 31 -5.12 4.88 21.24
N THR A 32 -4.16 4.18 20.64
CA THR A 32 -3.61 2.93 21.18
C THR A 32 -2.47 3.16 22.18
N GLY A 33 -1.97 4.39 22.29
CA GLY A 33 -0.82 4.71 23.14
C GLY A 33 0.50 4.13 22.62
N MET A 34 0.50 3.54 21.42
CA MET A 34 1.70 3.09 20.73
C MET A 34 2.41 4.33 20.18
N GLY A 35 3.61 4.62 20.69
CA GLY A 35 4.37 5.82 20.31
C GLY A 35 4.49 5.97 18.79
N ARG A 36 4.52 7.22 18.31
CA ARG A 36 4.53 7.61 16.88
C ARG A 36 5.53 6.79 16.01
N THR A 37 6.65 6.37 16.60
CA THR A 37 7.66 5.51 15.97
C THR A 37 7.15 4.11 15.62
N TRP A 38 6.38 3.45 16.50
CA TRP A 38 5.84 2.11 16.25
C TRP A 38 4.88 2.10 15.07
N ILE A 39 4.04 3.13 14.98
CA ILE A 39 3.09 3.29 13.87
C ILE A 39 3.80 3.69 12.58
N GLY A 40 4.85 4.52 12.66
CA GLY A 40 5.70 4.82 11.51
C GLY A 40 6.34 3.56 10.91
N VAL A 41 6.86 2.66 11.76
CA VAL A 41 7.43 1.37 11.30
C VAL A 41 6.35 0.46 10.72
N LEU A 42 5.18 0.35 11.36
CA LEU A 42 4.07 -0.46 10.87
C LEU A 42 3.53 0.04 9.53
N LEU A 43 3.36 1.36 9.38
CA LEU A 43 2.92 1.99 8.13
C LEU A 43 3.95 1.81 7.03
N MET A 44 5.25 2.00 7.32
CA MET A 44 6.32 1.77 6.36
C MET A 44 6.32 0.32 5.89
N ALA A 45 6.30 -0.65 6.81
CA ALA A 45 6.24 -2.08 6.49
C ALA A 45 4.99 -2.44 5.67
N SER A 46 3.85 -1.81 5.99
CA SER A 46 2.60 -2.00 5.25
C SER A 46 2.70 -1.44 3.83
N VAL A 47 3.23 -0.23 3.66
CA VAL A 47 3.39 0.41 2.34
C VAL A 47 4.38 -0.34 1.45
N THR A 48 5.43 -0.95 2.01
CA THR A 48 6.40 -1.73 1.22
C THR A 48 5.85 -3.09 0.80
N SER A 49 4.99 -3.73 1.61
CA SER A 49 4.44 -5.07 1.32
C SER A 49 3.06 -5.06 0.67
N LEU A 50 2.33 -3.94 0.69
CA LEU A 50 1.03 -3.79 0.01
C LEU A 50 1.10 -4.07 -1.50
N PRO A 51 2.11 -3.54 -2.24
CA PRO A 51 2.23 -3.80 -3.67
C PRO A 51 2.45 -5.29 -3.94
N GLU A 52 3.32 -5.93 -3.16
CA GLU A 52 3.59 -7.37 -3.25
C GLU A 52 2.33 -8.20 -2.97
N LEU A 53 1.55 -7.84 -1.94
CA LEU A 53 0.26 -8.47 -1.64
C LEU A 53 -0.75 -8.32 -2.79
N VAL A 54 -0.85 -7.14 -3.38
CA VAL A 54 -1.76 -6.87 -4.50
C VAL A 54 -1.33 -7.66 -5.75
N THR A 55 -0.03 -7.73 -6.03
CA THR A 55 0.51 -8.52 -7.14
C THR A 55 0.30 -10.02 -6.91
N GLY A 56 0.58 -10.52 -5.71
CA GLY A 56 0.36 -11.92 -5.32
C GLY A 56 -1.11 -12.36 -5.39
N ILE A 57 -2.05 -11.50 -4.97
CA ILE A 57 -3.49 -11.80 -5.13
C ILE A 57 -3.90 -11.74 -6.61
N SER A 58 -3.35 -10.80 -7.37
CA SER A 58 -3.62 -10.66 -8.81
C SER A 58 -3.10 -11.85 -9.61
N SER A 59 -1.96 -12.43 -9.25
CA SER A 59 -1.40 -13.61 -9.93
C SER A 59 -2.17 -14.89 -9.62
N VAL A 60 -2.62 -15.07 -8.37
CA VAL A 60 -3.50 -16.19 -7.98
C VAL A 60 -4.84 -16.11 -8.70
N THR A 61 -5.44 -14.91 -8.82
CA THR A 61 -6.74 -14.73 -9.50
C THR A 61 -6.65 -14.87 -11.03
N GLN A 62 -5.48 -14.67 -11.64
CA GLN A 62 -5.24 -14.92 -13.06
C GLN A 62 -4.84 -16.37 -13.39
N GLY A 63 -4.81 -17.28 -12.41
CA GLY A 63 -4.52 -18.70 -12.64
C GLY A 63 -3.06 -19.00 -13.00
N LEU A 64 -2.15 -18.06 -12.71
CA LEU A 64 -0.69 -18.20 -12.84
C LEU A 64 -0.04 -18.17 -11.43
N PRO A 65 -0.29 -19.18 -10.58
CA PRO A 65 0.28 -19.23 -9.22
C PRO A 65 1.82 -19.33 -9.20
N ASP A 66 2.46 -19.68 -10.32
CA ASP A 66 3.92 -19.77 -10.45
C ASP A 66 4.62 -18.40 -10.30
N ILE A 67 3.96 -17.32 -10.70
CA ILE A 67 4.48 -15.95 -10.54
C ILE A 67 4.35 -15.48 -9.09
N ALA A 68 3.36 -15.98 -8.33
CA ALA A 68 3.13 -15.62 -6.93
C ALA A 68 4.19 -16.15 -5.95
N ALA A 69 4.89 -17.24 -6.32
CA ALA A 69 5.89 -17.89 -5.46
C ALA A 69 7.33 -17.46 -5.79
N GLY A 70 7.54 -16.73 -6.88
CA GLY A 70 8.85 -16.26 -7.35
C GLY A 70 9.20 -14.83 -6.94
N GLU A 71 8.30 -14.12 -6.25
CA GLU A 71 8.53 -12.78 -5.67
C GLU A 71 8.96 -12.87 -4.20
#